data_AF-A0AAE0HHF8-F1
#
_entry.id   AF-A0AAE0HHF8-F1
#
_cell.length_a   1.000
_cell.length_b   1.000
_cell.length_c   1.000
_cell.angle_alpha   90.00
_cell.angle_beta   90.00
_cell.angle_gamma   90.00
#
_symmetry.space_group_name_H-M   'P 1'
#
loop_
_entity.id
_entity.type
_entity.pdbx_description
1 polymer ?
#
loop_
_entity_poly.entity_id
_entity_poly.type
_entity_poly.pdbx_seq_one_letter_code
_entity_poly.pdbx_strand_id
1 'polypeptide(L)'
;MLHFIEVLTAAISRAKRSGALPDGGFVWQLASDRCRGITSLFESRREPIAGFLFDRLVDGLASSVRPEDPMFLVQMWQLCVSLSRIHFHQREIAERLMFLRLFLHRMRQRLLPFTPSQEHPVLAILGALESILVKSPKSLKWTLAIGCWKSKAMLDRVFGQMTDHVSLENGAFCVQNWRSSFELDFRELEARYHPLVDNFGPHPLTEDKIAILYCYTSALARIVPLNNDATPLFLGHLAVLLDQSSRHVRHEAEAGSLAYGGVVSAFVFSTELVAKYLLEGGKYKHVLRERLSPSQPYDVYLSEAIEILRSGDVDCQVRAAELSRRLGTWLKAYCLGEKNKEKGQKGEGKRGKRSRGRDRTPDFKREKHRFSQILNRIFQTPHELRFKMNTNREGWQKDLRHKRNESRELVLVPLSREAGVTHDKVPPPERRTCRTCDVTFPSRRDMFIHFQYLKHRCGKQPTPQSNPWRQPVEIGPTIEPRALEARP
;
A
#
# COMPACT_ATOMS: atom_id res chain seq x y z
N MET A 1 11.80 -21.24 1.60
CA MET A 1 10.40 -20.75 1.66
C MET A 1 9.49 -21.72 2.42
N LEU A 2 9.44 -23.02 2.10
CA LEU A 2 8.62 -23.98 2.88
C LEU A 2 9.12 -24.16 4.32
N HIS A 3 10.40 -24.43 4.52
CA HIS A 3 11.01 -24.48 5.86
C HIS A 3 10.79 -23.18 6.66
N PHE A 4 10.78 -22.05 5.96
CA PHE A 4 10.47 -20.77 6.57
C PHE A 4 9.01 -20.63 6.98
N ILE A 5 8.09 -21.17 6.17
CA ILE A 5 6.67 -21.19 6.49
C ILE A 5 6.43 -21.99 7.77
N GLU A 6 7.15 -23.09 7.97
CA GLU A 6 7.10 -23.90 9.19
C GLU A 6 7.63 -23.15 10.41
N VAL A 7 8.82 -22.53 10.29
CA VAL A 7 9.42 -21.71 11.36
C VAL A 7 8.49 -20.56 11.75
N LEU A 8 7.87 -19.90 10.78
CA LEU A 8 6.94 -18.82 11.08
C LEU A 8 5.63 -19.31 11.69
N THR A 9 5.08 -20.41 11.17
CA THR A 9 3.88 -21.03 11.74
C THR A 9 4.13 -21.36 13.22
N ALA A 10 5.31 -21.86 13.56
CA ALA A 10 5.72 -22.14 14.94
C ALA A 10 5.93 -20.87 15.78
N ALA A 11 6.53 -19.81 15.24
CA ALA A 11 6.70 -18.53 15.93
C ALA A 11 5.34 -17.87 16.22
N ILE A 12 4.44 -17.85 15.24
CA ILE A 12 3.09 -17.31 15.39
C ILE A 12 2.27 -18.13 16.38
N SER A 13 2.35 -19.46 16.31
CA SER A 13 1.66 -20.34 17.26
C SER A 13 2.17 -20.14 18.70
N ARG A 14 3.41 -19.69 18.88
CA ARG A 14 3.94 -19.27 20.20
C ARG A 14 3.38 -17.90 20.61
N ALA A 15 3.41 -16.91 19.73
CA ALA A 15 2.87 -15.57 19.99
C ALA A 15 1.36 -15.59 20.31
N LYS A 16 0.59 -16.44 19.63
CA LYS A 16 -0.84 -16.65 19.90
C LYS A 16 -1.08 -17.22 21.30
N ARG A 17 -0.23 -18.17 21.75
CA ARG A 17 -0.33 -18.78 23.08
C ARG A 17 0.02 -17.81 24.20
N SER A 18 0.86 -16.81 23.93
CA SER A 18 1.24 -15.81 24.93
C SER A 18 0.24 -14.65 25.07
N GLY A 19 -0.88 -14.63 24.32
CA GLY A 19 -1.85 -13.53 24.34
C GLY A 19 -1.32 -12.18 23.81
N ALA A 20 -0.03 -12.12 23.51
CA ALA A 20 0.67 -10.96 22.96
C ALA A 20 0.50 -10.93 21.43
N LEU A 21 -0.70 -10.61 20.95
CA LEU A 21 -0.82 -10.00 19.63
C LEU A 21 -0.27 -8.58 19.79
N PRO A 22 0.92 -8.28 19.23
CA PRO A 22 1.59 -7.02 19.54
C PRO A 22 0.81 -5.86 18.91
N ASP A 23 0.74 -4.73 19.62
CA ASP A 23 0.40 -3.40 19.06
C ASP A 23 1.32 -2.97 17.88
N GLY A 24 2.26 -3.82 17.48
CA GLY A 24 3.18 -3.63 16.37
C GLY A 24 2.51 -3.39 15.00
N GLY A 25 1.21 -3.69 14.85
CA GLY A 25 0.46 -3.34 13.64
C GLY A 25 0.60 -1.86 13.26
N PHE A 26 0.59 -0.97 14.25
CA PHE A 26 0.74 0.46 14.03
C PHE A 26 2.14 0.84 13.52
N VAL A 27 3.21 0.29 14.11
CA VAL A 27 4.59 0.58 13.68
C VAL A 27 4.80 0.22 12.21
N TRP A 28 4.22 -0.89 11.78
CA TRP A 28 4.29 -1.34 10.41
C TRP A 28 3.46 -0.49 9.44
N GLN A 29 2.25 -0.08 9.85
CA GLN A 29 1.46 0.87 9.09
C GLN A 29 2.23 2.19 8.92
N LEU A 30 2.83 2.72 9.99
CA LEU A 30 3.66 3.92 9.95
C LEU A 30 4.86 3.77 9.00
N ALA A 31 5.50 2.60 8.98
CA ALA A 31 6.59 2.32 8.05
C ALA A 31 6.12 2.32 6.58
N SER A 32 4.98 1.69 6.29
CA SER A 32 4.34 1.70 4.97
C SER A 32 3.99 3.14 4.56
N ASP A 33 3.50 3.92 5.51
CA ASP A 33 3.13 5.30 5.32
C ASP A 33 4.33 6.19 4.98
N ARG A 34 5.44 6.05 5.71
CA ARG A 34 6.71 6.71 5.43
C ARG A 34 7.27 6.32 4.07
N CYS A 35 7.19 5.05 3.65
CA CYS A 35 7.57 4.61 2.31
C CYS A 35 6.79 5.33 1.20
N ARG A 36 5.48 5.54 1.40
CA ARG A 36 4.66 6.35 0.49
C ARG A 36 5.16 7.80 0.45
N GLY A 37 5.42 8.38 1.63
CA GLY A 37 6.06 9.69 1.84
C GLY A 37 7.33 9.88 1.01
N ILE A 38 8.29 8.98 1.21
CA ILE A 38 9.59 8.98 0.54
C ILE A 38 9.41 8.92 -0.98
N THR A 39 8.51 8.06 -1.47
CA THR A 39 8.23 7.93 -2.91
C THR A 39 7.72 9.24 -3.51
N SER A 40 6.74 9.87 -2.87
CA SER A 40 6.15 11.14 -3.31
C SER A 40 7.17 12.29 -3.32
N LEU A 41 8.03 12.35 -2.31
CA LEU A 41 9.11 13.35 -2.21
C LEU A 41 10.18 13.12 -3.29
N PHE A 42 10.52 11.87 -3.55
CA PHE A 42 11.46 11.51 -4.59
C PHE A 42 10.95 11.90 -5.99
N GLU A 43 9.69 11.57 -6.31
CA GLU A 43 9.02 12.01 -7.55
C GLU A 43 9.02 13.54 -7.72
N SER A 44 9.02 14.26 -6.59
CA SER A 44 9.05 15.73 -6.54
C SER A 44 10.48 16.30 -6.63
N ARG A 45 11.49 15.47 -6.94
CA ARG A 45 12.91 15.83 -6.98
C ARG A 45 13.43 16.41 -5.66
N ARG A 46 12.91 15.91 -4.54
CA ARG A 46 13.36 16.24 -3.19
C ARG A 46 14.18 15.08 -2.61
N GLU A 47 15.20 14.66 -3.34
CA GLU A 47 16.02 13.48 -3.01
C GLU A 47 16.68 13.55 -1.64
N PRO A 48 17.26 14.69 -1.20
CA PRO A 48 17.89 14.76 0.13
C PRO A 48 16.88 14.52 1.26
N ILE A 49 15.68 15.10 1.11
CA ILE A 49 14.55 14.97 2.04
C ILE A 49 14.08 13.51 2.09
N ALA A 50 13.95 12.87 0.93
CA ALA A 50 13.61 11.44 0.83
C ALA A 50 14.68 10.55 1.50
N GLY A 51 15.96 10.87 1.35
CA GLY A 51 17.07 10.18 2.01
C GLY A 51 17.01 10.28 3.54
N PHE A 52 16.79 11.48 4.07
CA PHE A 52 16.61 11.69 5.51
C PHE A 52 15.45 10.88 6.09
N LEU A 53 14.28 10.92 5.44
CA LEU A 53 13.12 10.14 5.90
C LEU A 53 13.34 8.64 5.77
N PHE A 54 14.12 8.21 4.77
CA PHE A 54 14.52 6.81 4.64
C PHE A 54 15.43 6.36 5.79
N ASP A 55 16.40 7.17 6.19
CA ASP A 55 17.25 6.87 7.35
C ASP A 55 16.37 6.72 8.62
N ARG A 56 15.46 7.68 8.86
CA ARG A 56 14.50 7.63 9.98
C ARG A 56 13.57 6.41 9.92
N LEU A 57 13.13 6.01 8.73
CA LEU A 57 12.35 4.78 8.52
C LEU A 57 13.14 3.55 8.95
N VAL A 58 14.38 3.41 8.47
CA VAL A 58 15.22 2.24 8.78
C VAL A 58 15.57 2.19 10.26
N ASP A 59 15.90 3.33 10.87
CA ASP A 59 16.21 3.38 12.31
C ASP A 59 14.99 3.07 13.18
N GLY A 60 13.81 3.61 12.84
CA GLY A 60 12.57 3.30 13.55
C GLY A 60 12.17 1.82 13.44
N LEU A 61 12.40 1.21 12.28
CA LEU A 61 12.22 -0.24 12.10
C LEU A 61 13.25 -1.03 12.90
N ALA A 62 14.52 -0.62 12.91
CA ALA A 62 15.58 -1.33 13.62
C ALA A 62 15.27 -1.52 15.12
N SER A 63 14.62 -0.54 15.76
CA SER A 63 14.20 -0.65 17.16
C SER A 63 13.00 -1.57 17.39
N SER A 64 12.22 -1.85 16.33
CA SER A 64 10.92 -2.50 16.44
C SER A 64 10.89 -3.92 15.86
N VAL A 65 11.78 -4.23 14.90
CA VAL A 65 11.79 -5.54 14.25
C VAL A 65 12.43 -6.57 15.15
N ARG A 66 11.66 -7.61 15.45
CA ARG A 66 12.15 -8.87 16.01
C ARG A 66 12.07 -9.96 14.94
N PRO A 67 13.06 -10.87 14.83
CA PRO A 67 12.99 -11.99 13.90
C PRO A 67 11.73 -12.86 14.05
N GLU A 68 11.16 -12.89 15.26
CA GLU A 68 9.97 -13.66 15.61
C GLU A 68 8.65 -12.93 15.34
N ASP A 69 8.66 -11.64 14.95
CA ASP A 69 7.43 -10.88 14.70
C ASP A 69 6.69 -11.39 13.44
N PRO A 70 5.47 -11.95 13.55
CA PRO A 70 4.66 -12.33 12.40
C PRO A 70 4.50 -11.21 11.38
N MET A 71 4.32 -9.99 11.87
CA MET A 71 3.96 -8.83 11.08
C MET A 71 5.13 -8.36 10.23
N PHE A 72 6.37 -8.66 10.65
CA PHE A 72 7.58 -8.35 9.90
C PHE A 72 7.46 -8.80 8.45
N LEU A 73 7.08 -10.06 8.18
CA LEU A 73 7.12 -10.55 6.81
C LEU A 73 6.02 -10.01 5.95
N VAL A 74 4.84 -9.97 6.53
CA VAL A 74 3.64 -9.43 5.91
C VAL A 74 3.94 -8.04 5.38
N GLN A 75 4.57 -7.22 6.22
CA GLN A 75 4.81 -5.81 5.98
C GLN A 75 6.10 -5.57 5.19
N MET A 76 7.14 -6.39 5.38
CA MET A 76 8.40 -6.33 4.63
C MET A 76 8.14 -6.39 3.12
N TRP A 77 7.24 -7.26 2.66
CA TRP A 77 6.93 -7.32 1.23
C TRP A 77 6.30 -6.02 0.71
N GLN A 78 5.40 -5.41 1.48
CA GLN A 78 4.77 -4.14 1.12
C GLN A 78 5.79 -3.00 1.08
N LEU A 79 6.71 -2.96 2.04
CA LEU A 79 7.82 -2.01 2.07
C LEU A 79 8.73 -2.21 0.86
N CYS A 80 9.04 -3.46 0.52
CA CYS A 80 9.89 -3.77 -0.63
C CYS A 80 9.25 -3.32 -1.95
N VAL A 81 7.95 -3.56 -2.11
CA VAL A 81 7.20 -3.09 -3.28
C VAL A 81 7.18 -1.56 -3.34
N SER A 82 6.92 -0.89 -2.21
CA SER A 82 6.88 0.57 -2.16
C SER A 82 8.24 1.18 -2.50
N LEU A 83 9.32 0.70 -1.88
CA LEU A 83 10.68 1.16 -2.15
C LEU A 83 11.15 0.81 -3.57
N SER A 84 10.67 -0.30 -4.15
CA SER A 84 10.98 -0.66 -5.54
C SER A 84 10.42 0.32 -6.57
N ARG A 85 9.45 1.17 -6.19
CA ARG A 85 8.88 2.20 -7.07
C ARG A 85 9.75 3.45 -7.17
N ILE A 86 10.73 3.59 -6.28
CA ILE A 86 11.62 4.75 -6.24
C ILE A 86 12.77 4.51 -7.23
N HIS A 87 12.68 5.10 -8.43
CA HIS A 87 13.62 4.87 -9.52
C HIS A 87 14.44 6.11 -9.91
N PHE A 88 15.76 6.01 -9.87
CA PHE A 88 16.64 7.02 -10.47
C PHE A 88 16.64 6.91 -12.00
N HIS A 89 16.01 7.87 -12.68
CA HIS A 89 15.74 7.80 -14.13
C HIS A 89 17.01 7.79 -15.01
N GLN A 90 18.17 8.13 -14.46
CA GLN A 90 19.45 8.24 -15.18
C GLN A 90 20.45 7.13 -14.87
N ARG A 91 20.06 6.09 -14.12
CA ARG A 91 20.98 5.04 -13.66
C ARG A 91 20.71 3.67 -14.28
N GLU A 92 21.72 2.79 -14.22
CA GLU A 92 21.57 1.37 -14.58
C GLU A 92 20.53 0.67 -13.68
N ILE A 93 19.89 -0.39 -14.18
CA ILE A 93 18.74 -1.04 -13.50
C ILE A 93 19.03 -1.40 -12.04
N ALA A 94 20.22 -1.92 -11.72
CA ALA A 94 20.59 -2.27 -10.35
C ALA A 94 20.72 -1.03 -9.44
N GLU A 95 21.17 0.09 -9.99
CA GLU A 95 21.27 1.37 -9.29
C GLU A 95 19.93 2.12 -9.24
N ARG A 96 18.96 1.75 -10.09
CA ARG A 96 17.59 2.29 -10.04
C ARG A 96 16.89 1.92 -8.74
N LEU A 97 17.18 0.76 -8.16
CA LEU A 97 16.52 0.22 -6.97
C LEU A 97 17.31 0.46 -5.67
N MET A 98 18.04 1.57 -5.61
CA MET A 98 18.98 1.87 -4.52
C MET A 98 18.33 1.87 -3.13
N PHE A 99 17.16 2.48 -2.97
CA PHE A 99 16.46 2.52 -1.68
C PHE A 99 16.09 1.13 -1.17
N LEU A 100 15.59 0.26 -2.07
CA LEU A 100 15.30 -1.12 -1.72
C LEU A 100 16.56 -1.91 -1.35
N ARG A 101 17.65 -1.74 -2.10
CA ARG A 101 18.93 -2.39 -1.81
C ARG A 101 19.46 -2.00 -0.43
N LEU A 102 19.44 -0.70 -0.11
CA LEU A 102 19.88 -0.20 1.18
C LEU A 102 18.99 -0.68 2.32
N PHE A 103 17.68 -0.75 2.08
CA PHE A 103 16.73 -1.26 3.05
C PHE A 103 17.03 -2.71 3.40
N LEU A 104 17.12 -3.59 2.41
CA LEU A 104 17.40 -5.01 2.62
C LEU A 104 18.74 -5.21 3.35
N HIS A 105 19.76 -4.46 2.94
CA HIS A 105 21.07 -4.56 3.55
C HIS A 105 21.08 -4.13 5.01
N ARG A 106 20.52 -2.96 5.31
CA ARG A 106 20.47 -2.45 6.68
C ARG A 106 19.59 -3.33 7.56
N MET A 107 18.45 -3.79 7.06
CA MET A 107 17.61 -4.74 7.81
C MET A 107 18.36 -6.04 8.12
N ARG A 108 19.13 -6.57 7.16
CA ARG A 108 19.97 -7.75 7.39
C ARG A 108 21.00 -7.50 8.49
N GLN A 109 21.74 -6.38 8.41
CA GLN A 109 22.74 -6.02 9.42
C GLN A 109 22.14 -5.83 10.81
N ARG A 110 20.93 -5.27 10.89
CA ARG A 110 20.21 -5.05 12.16
C ARG A 110 19.67 -6.34 12.76
N LEU A 111 19.25 -7.30 11.95
CA LEU A 111 18.70 -8.57 12.42
C LEU A 111 19.77 -9.60 12.79
N LEU A 112 20.97 -9.49 12.19
CA LEU A 112 22.07 -10.42 12.41
C LEU A 112 22.42 -10.64 13.90
N PRO A 113 22.48 -9.61 14.77
CA PRO A 113 22.78 -9.79 16.20
C PRO A 113 21.68 -10.53 16.98
N PHE A 114 20.43 -10.51 16.49
CA PHE A 114 19.29 -11.15 17.15
C PHE A 114 19.06 -12.59 16.68
N THR A 115 19.81 -13.03 15.66
CA THR A 115 19.66 -14.37 15.09
C THR A 115 20.86 -15.24 15.46
N PRO A 116 20.68 -16.32 16.23
CA PRO A 116 21.79 -17.15 16.71
C PRO A 116 22.48 -17.95 15.60
N SER A 117 21.84 -18.09 14.43
CA SER A 117 22.40 -18.77 13.26
C SER A 117 22.36 -17.87 12.02
N GLN A 118 23.44 -17.87 11.25
CA GLN A 118 23.47 -17.23 9.91
C GLN A 118 22.46 -17.87 8.94
N GLU A 119 22.01 -19.09 9.24
CA GLU A 119 20.98 -19.80 8.49
C GLU A 119 19.56 -19.38 8.89
N HIS A 120 19.41 -18.35 9.72
CA HIS A 120 18.09 -17.87 10.11
C HIS A 120 17.24 -17.53 8.86
N PRO A 121 16.04 -18.11 8.72
CA PRO A 121 15.28 -17.99 7.48
C PRO A 121 14.95 -16.56 7.03
N VAL A 122 14.79 -15.62 7.96
CA VAL A 122 14.60 -14.19 7.63
C VAL A 122 15.85 -13.63 6.95
N LEU A 123 17.05 -13.93 7.47
CA LEU A 123 18.30 -13.51 6.86
C LEU A 123 18.50 -14.16 5.49
N ALA A 124 18.11 -15.43 5.35
CA ALA A 124 18.14 -16.13 4.06
C ALA A 124 17.22 -15.46 3.02
N ILE A 125 16.04 -14.98 3.43
CA ILE A 125 15.13 -14.24 2.53
C ILE A 125 15.70 -12.88 2.15
N LEU A 126 16.22 -12.12 3.11
CA LEU A 126 16.86 -10.83 2.83
C LEU A 126 18.04 -11.01 1.87
N GLY A 127 18.91 -11.98 2.11
CA GLY A 127 20.03 -12.31 1.22
C GLY A 127 19.58 -12.80 -0.16
N ALA A 128 18.51 -13.58 -0.25
CA ALA A 128 17.94 -14.00 -1.53
C ALA A 128 17.38 -12.81 -2.32
N LEU A 129 16.72 -11.85 -1.65
CA LEU A 129 16.23 -10.62 -2.29
C LEU A 129 17.38 -9.73 -2.76
N GLU A 130 18.43 -9.55 -1.95
CA GLU A 130 19.66 -8.86 -2.37
C GLU A 130 20.28 -9.52 -3.60
N SER A 131 20.40 -10.85 -3.61
CA SER A 131 20.93 -11.61 -4.75
C SER A 131 20.06 -11.46 -6.00
N ILE A 132 18.74 -11.48 -5.87
CA ILE A 132 17.81 -11.26 -6.99
C ILE A 132 17.95 -9.84 -7.55
N LEU A 133 18.11 -8.83 -6.70
CA LEU A 133 18.32 -7.45 -7.15
C LEU A 133 19.56 -7.32 -8.04
N VAL A 134 20.64 -8.02 -7.69
CA VAL A 134 21.90 -7.98 -8.42
C VAL A 134 21.83 -8.84 -9.68
N LYS A 135 21.44 -10.12 -9.55
CA LYS A 135 21.54 -11.12 -10.62
C LYS A 135 20.35 -11.14 -11.57
N SER A 136 19.15 -10.79 -11.10
CA SER A 136 17.91 -10.90 -11.90
C SER A 136 16.85 -9.87 -11.49
N PRO A 137 17.11 -8.56 -11.64
CA PRO A 137 16.19 -7.51 -11.19
C PRO A 137 14.81 -7.59 -11.88
N LYS A 138 14.75 -8.11 -13.12
CA LYS A 138 13.48 -8.34 -13.84
C LYS A 138 12.57 -9.36 -13.12
N SER A 139 13.15 -10.28 -12.35
CA SER A 139 12.41 -11.29 -11.59
C SER A 139 11.88 -10.78 -10.25
N LEU A 140 12.34 -9.62 -9.77
CA LEU A 140 12.00 -9.08 -8.46
C LEU A 140 10.49 -8.88 -8.30
N LYS A 141 9.82 -8.26 -9.28
CA LYS A 141 8.38 -7.98 -9.22
C LYS A 141 7.56 -9.24 -8.93
N TRP A 142 7.89 -10.35 -9.60
CA TRP A 142 7.20 -11.63 -9.42
C TRP A 142 7.57 -12.31 -8.11
N THR A 143 8.83 -12.17 -7.66
CA THR A 143 9.24 -12.66 -6.35
C THR A 143 8.50 -11.95 -5.22
N LEU A 144 8.36 -10.62 -5.29
CA LEU A 144 7.59 -9.86 -4.31
C LEU A 144 6.11 -10.26 -4.32
N ALA A 145 5.52 -10.48 -5.51
CA ALA A 145 4.15 -10.96 -5.65
C ALA A 145 3.93 -12.31 -4.95
N ILE A 146 4.83 -13.27 -5.19
CA ILE A 146 4.80 -14.60 -4.56
C ILE A 146 4.98 -14.46 -3.04
N GLY A 147 5.90 -13.60 -2.59
CA GLY A 147 6.15 -13.33 -1.17
C GLY A 147 4.90 -12.82 -0.46
N CYS A 148 4.31 -11.72 -0.96
CA CYS A 148 3.04 -11.18 -0.46
C CYS A 148 1.95 -12.26 -0.40
N TRP A 149 1.76 -13.00 -1.49
CA TRP A 149 0.73 -14.03 -1.56
C TRP A 149 0.92 -15.14 -0.52
N LYS A 150 2.13 -15.68 -0.41
CA LYS A 150 2.44 -16.76 0.52
C LYS A 150 2.33 -16.31 1.97
N SER A 151 2.74 -15.07 2.26
CA SER A 151 2.55 -14.48 3.59
C SER A 151 1.07 -14.32 3.92
N LYS A 152 0.23 -13.82 2.99
CA LYS A 152 -1.22 -13.76 3.20
C LYS A 152 -1.82 -15.15 3.45
N ALA A 153 -1.55 -16.12 2.57
CA ALA A 153 -2.10 -17.47 2.69
C ALA A 153 -1.68 -18.15 4.00
N MET A 154 -0.46 -17.87 4.48
CA MET A 154 -0.01 -18.33 5.79
C MET A 154 -0.77 -17.63 6.92
N LEU A 155 -0.92 -16.31 6.90
CA LEU A 155 -1.69 -15.59 7.91
C LEU A 155 -3.11 -16.14 8.02
N ASP A 156 -3.79 -16.31 6.89
CA ASP A 156 -5.15 -16.87 6.81
C ASP A 156 -5.21 -18.26 7.46
N ARG A 157 -4.18 -19.09 7.27
CA ARG A 157 -4.10 -20.43 7.86
C ARG A 157 -3.86 -20.40 9.38
N VAL A 158 -3.01 -19.51 9.86
CA VAL A 158 -2.53 -19.53 11.26
C VAL A 158 -3.45 -18.77 12.20
N PHE A 159 -3.88 -17.58 11.79
CA PHE A 159 -4.78 -16.75 12.59
C PHE A 159 -6.26 -17.09 12.35
N GLY A 160 -6.53 -17.92 11.35
CA GLY A 160 -7.89 -18.23 10.94
C GLY A 160 -8.62 -16.95 10.60
N GLN A 161 -9.87 -16.88 11.04
CA GLN A 161 -10.75 -15.76 10.77
C GLN A 161 -10.58 -14.55 11.69
N MET A 162 -9.60 -14.53 12.61
CA MET A 162 -9.50 -13.49 13.66
C MET A 162 -8.62 -12.28 13.33
N THR A 163 -7.69 -12.35 12.35
CA THR A 163 -6.86 -11.20 11.94
C THR A 163 -7.39 -10.55 10.66
N ASP A 164 -8.65 -10.18 10.72
CA ASP A 164 -9.42 -9.74 9.58
C ASP A 164 -8.83 -8.50 8.93
N HIS A 165 -8.66 -7.42 9.69
CA HIS A 165 -8.12 -6.18 9.16
C HIS A 165 -6.73 -6.33 8.50
N VAL A 166 -5.81 -7.14 9.07
CA VAL A 166 -4.49 -7.39 8.47
C VAL A 166 -4.61 -8.18 7.16
N SER A 167 -5.41 -9.25 7.13
CA SER A 167 -5.61 -10.03 5.90
C SER A 167 -6.27 -9.18 4.82
N LEU A 168 -7.20 -8.32 5.21
CA LEU A 168 -7.88 -7.38 4.33
C LEU A 168 -6.91 -6.39 3.70
N GLU A 169 -6.09 -5.73 4.53
CA GLU A 169 -5.13 -4.75 4.07
C GLU A 169 -4.12 -5.39 3.11
N ASN A 170 -3.61 -6.57 3.44
CA ASN A 170 -2.70 -7.31 2.57
C ASN A 170 -3.36 -7.77 1.27
N GLY A 171 -4.60 -8.28 1.33
CA GLY A 171 -5.36 -8.67 0.15
C GLY A 171 -5.57 -7.48 -0.78
N ALA A 172 -6.02 -6.36 -0.22
CA ALA A 172 -6.23 -5.11 -0.91
C ALA A 172 -4.92 -4.57 -1.53
N PHE A 173 -3.81 -4.61 -0.78
CA PHE A 173 -2.49 -4.28 -1.29
C PHE A 173 -2.06 -5.17 -2.47
N CYS A 174 -2.30 -6.49 -2.38
CA CYS A 174 -2.00 -7.43 -3.45
C CYS A 174 -2.78 -7.10 -4.73
N VAL A 175 -4.10 -6.87 -4.62
CA VAL A 175 -4.96 -6.51 -5.76
C VAL A 175 -4.49 -5.21 -6.41
N GLN A 176 -4.12 -4.20 -5.62
CA GLN A 176 -3.65 -2.92 -6.14
C GLN A 176 -2.38 -3.06 -6.99
N ASN A 177 -1.46 -3.94 -6.59
CA ASN A 177 -0.15 -4.09 -7.23
C ASN A 177 -0.12 -5.14 -8.35
N TRP A 178 -1.01 -6.13 -8.28
CA TRP A 178 -1.03 -7.29 -9.17
C TRP A 178 -2.47 -7.69 -9.53
N ARG A 179 -3.29 -6.71 -9.92
CA ARG A 179 -4.72 -6.88 -10.25
C ARG A 179 -5.04 -8.05 -11.18
N SER A 180 -4.15 -8.35 -12.13
CA SER A 180 -4.30 -9.47 -13.07
C SER A 180 -4.14 -10.87 -12.44
N SER A 181 -3.75 -10.93 -11.18
CA SER A 181 -3.31 -12.18 -10.53
C SER A 181 -3.85 -12.35 -9.12
N PHE A 182 -4.59 -11.36 -8.63
CA PHE A 182 -5.27 -11.41 -7.35
C PHE A 182 -6.65 -10.84 -7.54
N GLU A 183 -7.63 -11.64 -7.14
CA GLU A 183 -9.02 -11.23 -7.02
C GLU A 183 -9.34 -11.23 -5.52
N LEU A 184 -10.00 -10.17 -5.08
CA LEU A 184 -10.65 -10.13 -3.78
C LEU A 184 -12.14 -10.30 -4.06
N ASP A 185 -12.77 -11.29 -3.42
CA ASP A 185 -14.21 -11.46 -3.54
C ASP A 185 -14.91 -10.36 -2.75
N PHE A 186 -15.59 -9.45 -3.46
CA PHE A 186 -16.36 -8.38 -2.85
C PHE A 186 -17.43 -8.93 -1.90
N ARG A 187 -18.08 -10.05 -2.25
CA ARG A 187 -19.14 -10.65 -1.42
C ARG A 187 -18.59 -11.22 -0.13
N GLU A 188 -17.43 -11.85 -0.18
CA GLU A 188 -16.74 -12.35 1.01
C GLU A 188 -16.34 -11.20 1.94
N LEU A 189 -15.83 -10.11 1.37
CA LEU A 189 -15.48 -8.90 2.09
C LEU A 189 -16.73 -8.21 2.68
N GLU A 190 -17.82 -8.12 1.93
CA GLU A 190 -19.06 -7.53 2.40
C GLU A 190 -19.67 -8.36 3.53
N ALA A 191 -19.89 -9.66 3.31
CA ALA A 191 -20.50 -10.55 4.31
C ALA A 191 -19.76 -10.56 5.65
N ARG A 192 -18.45 -10.30 5.62
CA ARG A 192 -17.59 -10.38 6.79
C ARG A 192 -17.47 -9.08 7.58
N TYR A 193 -17.34 -7.95 6.90
CA TYR A 193 -17.04 -6.67 7.55
C TYR A 193 -18.24 -5.74 7.63
N HIS A 194 -19.22 -5.89 6.74
CA HIS A 194 -20.44 -5.09 6.79
C HIS A 194 -21.15 -5.21 8.15
N PRO A 195 -21.30 -6.41 8.77
CA PRO A 195 -21.92 -6.52 10.09
C PRO A 195 -21.10 -5.83 11.19
N LEU A 196 -19.77 -5.84 11.10
CA LEU A 196 -18.89 -5.19 12.08
C LEU A 196 -19.06 -3.67 12.03
N VAL A 197 -19.11 -3.13 10.81
CA VAL A 197 -19.23 -1.68 10.57
C VAL A 197 -20.64 -1.18 10.86
N ASP A 198 -21.68 -1.95 10.56
CA ASP A 198 -23.07 -1.58 10.89
C ASP A 198 -23.32 -1.50 12.40
N ASN A 199 -22.58 -2.30 13.17
CA ASN A 199 -22.63 -2.26 14.64
C ASN A 199 -21.91 -1.05 15.22
N PHE A 200 -21.29 -0.20 14.39
CA PHE A 200 -20.77 1.09 14.83
C PHE A 200 -21.96 2.04 15.02
N GLY A 201 -22.53 2.01 16.23
CA GLY A 201 -23.62 2.91 16.62
C GLY A 201 -23.30 4.40 16.44
N PRO A 202 -24.26 5.30 16.72
CA PRO A 202 -24.14 6.73 16.40
C PRO A 202 -23.11 7.51 17.25
N HIS A 203 -22.49 6.85 18.23
CA HIS A 203 -21.52 7.46 19.13
C HIS A 203 -20.17 7.68 18.45
N PRO A 204 -19.36 8.63 18.94
CA PRO A 204 -17.98 8.78 18.50
C PRO A 204 -17.24 7.44 18.51
N LEU A 205 -16.60 7.11 17.40
CA LEU A 205 -15.88 5.85 17.26
C LEU A 205 -14.58 5.91 18.06
N THR A 206 -14.25 4.79 18.70
CA THR A 206 -12.91 4.57 19.27
C THR A 206 -11.88 4.44 18.16
N GLU A 207 -10.60 4.64 18.48
CA GLU A 207 -9.51 4.53 17.50
C GLU A 207 -9.49 3.17 16.79
N ASP A 208 -9.73 2.08 17.52
CA ASP A 208 -9.81 0.72 16.96
C ASP A 208 -10.94 0.59 15.92
N LYS A 209 -12.11 1.16 16.21
CA LYS A 209 -13.24 1.16 15.26
C LYS A 209 -12.93 2.00 14.03
N ILE A 210 -12.25 3.14 14.20
CA ILE A 210 -11.76 3.95 13.07
C ILE A 210 -10.76 3.14 12.23
N ALA A 211 -9.84 2.41 12.86
CA ALA A 211 -8.86 1.58 12.17
C ALA A 211 -9.54 0.46 11.35
N ILE A 212 -10.54 -0.23 11.93
CA ILE A 212 -11.33 -1.25 11.22
C ILE A 212 -12.07 -0.61 10.02
N LEU A 213 -12.76 0.51 10.23
CA LEU A 213 -13.48 1.23 9.18
C LEU A 213 -12.51 1.70 8.07
N TYR A 214 -11.33 2.16 8.43
CA TYR A 214 -10.27 2.54 7.51
C TYR A 214 -9.81 1.35 6.66
N CYS A 215 -9.45 0.22 7.27
CA CYS A 215 -9.04 -0.99 6.54
C CYS A 215 -10.15 -1.44 5.57
N TYR A 216 -11.40 -1.46 6.02
CA TYR A 216 -12.55 -1.86 5.21
C TYR A 216 -12.77 -0.90 4.02
N THR A 217 -12.85 0.40 4.28
CA THR A 217 -13.04 1.43 3.25
C THR A 217 -11.86 1.44 2.26
N SER A 218 -10.64 1.23 2.74
CA SER A 218 -9.43 1.14 1.92
C SER A 218 -9.41 -0.10 1.01
N ALA A 219 -9.97 -1.20 1.46
CA ALA A 219 -10.15 -2.39 0.63
C ALA A 219 -11.24 -2.17 -0.42
N LEU A 220 -12.40 -1.64 -0.02
CA LEU A 220 -13.50 -1.27 -0.92
C LEU A 220 -13.03 -0.32 -2.03
N ALA A 221 -12.28 0.72 -1.69
CA ALA A 221 -11.74 1.71 -2.64
C ALA A 221 -10.89 1.12 -3.77
N ARG A 222 -10.33 -0.08 -3.57
CA ARG A 222 -9.49 -0.77 -4.56
C ARG A 222 -10.26 -1.77 -5.42
N ILE A 223 -11.40 -2.25 -4.94
CA ILE A 223 -12.18 -3.30 -5.61
C ILE A 223 -13.45 -2.75 -6.27
N VAL A 224 -14.08 -1.72 -5.69
CA VAL A 224 -15.32 -1.13 -6.19
C VAL A 224 -14.99 -0.10 -7.28
N PRO A 225 -15.36 -0.34 -8.55
CA PRO A 225 -15.22 0.67 -9.60
C PRO A 225 -16.11 1.89 -9.31
N LEU A 226 -15.68 3.08 -9.73
CA LEU A 226 -16.38 4.36 -9.55
C LEU A 226 -17.86 4.39 -10.00
N ASN A 227 -18.26 3.48 -10.87
CA ASN A 227 -19.58 3.44 -11.50
C ASN A 227 -20.40 2.17 -11.17
N ASN A 228 -19.99 1.41 -10.16
CA ASN A 228 -20.66 0.17 -9.75
C ASN A 228 -21.84 0.44 -8.80
N ASP A 229 -22.81 -0.46 -8.73
CA ASP A 229 -23.97 -0.36 -7.83
C ASP A 229 -23.60 -0.42 -6.35
N ALA A 230 -22.43 -0.99 -6.00
CA ALA A 230 -21.87 -0.95 -4.65
C ALA A 230 -21.23 0.42 -4.27
N THR A 231 -21.15 1.37 -5.23
CA THR A 231 -20.52 2.68 -4.98
C THR A 231 -21.20 3.48 -3.86
N PRO A 232 -22.54 3.60 -3.80
CA PRO A 232 -23.21 4.37 -2.74
C PRO A 232 -22.92 3.86 -1.33
N LEU A 233 -22.86 2.54 -1.13
CA LEU A 233 -22.50 1.94 0.15
C LEU A 233 -21.07 2.34 0.56
N PHE A 234 -20.11 2.15 -0.36
CA PHE A 234 -18.73 2.55 -0.17
C PHE A 234 -18.60 4.05 0.16
N LEU A 235 -19.32 4.93 -0.55
CA LEU A 235 -19.32 6.37 -0.29
C LEU A 235 -19.92 6.72 1.07
N GLY A 236 -20.90 5.92 1.53
CA GLY A 236 -21.45 6.02 2.88
C GLY A 236 -20.39 5.77 3.94
N HIS A 237 -19.67 4.65 3.86
CA HIS A 237 -18.58 4.34 4.80
C HIS A 237 -17.44 5.36 4.73
N LEU A 238 -17.10 5.83 3.54
CA LEU A 238 -16.07 6.86 3.35
C LEU A 238 -16.45 8.18 4.05
N ALA A 239 -17.72 8.59 3.98
CA ALA A 239 -18.20 9.80 4.66
C ALA A 239 -18.14 9.65 6.19
N VAL A 240 -18.55 8.50 6.72
CA VAL A 240 -18.45 8.20 8.17
C VAL A 240 -16.99 8.21 8.62
N LEU A 241 -16.10 7.58 7.85
CA LEU A 241 -14.67 7.55 8.16
C LEU A 241 -14.08 8.97 8.21
N LEU A 242 -14.42 9.81 7.23
CA LEU A 242 -13.95 11.19 7.19
C LEU A 242 -14.46 11.98 8.40
N ASP A 243 -15.75 11.93 8.70
CA ASP A 243 -16.34 12.65 9.83
C ASP A 243 -15.67 12.25 11.15
N GLN A 244 -15.60 10.95 11.44
CA GLN A 244 -15.08 10.43 12.70
C GLN A 244 -13.60 10.71 12.88
N SER A 245 -12.78 10.46 11.85
CA SER A 245 -11.35 10.74 11.91
C SER A 245 -11.06 12.25 11.96
N SER A 246 -11.82 13.09 11.24
CA SER A 246 -11.63 14.55 11.28
C SER A 246 -11.88 15.14 12.65
N ARG A 247 -12.93 14.70 13.36
CA ARG A 247 -13.23 15.19 14.72
C ARG A 247 -12.08 14.91 15.69
N HIS A 248 -11.55 13.70 15.65
CA HIS A 248 -10.44 13.29 16.51
C HIS A 248 -9.16 14.08 16.19
N VAL A 249 -8.79 14.16 14.90
CA VAL A 249 -7.58 14.87 14.47
C VAL A 249 -7.68 16.38 14.75
N ARG A 250 -8.84 17.01 14.58
CA ARG A 250 -9.04 18.43 14.96
C ARG A 250 -8.83 18.64 16.46
N HIS A 251 -9.42 17.79 17.29
CA HIS A 251 -9.26 17.88 18.74
C HIS A 251 -7.79 17.76 19.16
N GLU A 252 -7.04 16.80 18.61
CA GLU A 252 -5.60 16.67 18.90
C GLU A 252 -4.77 17.85 18.37
N ALA A 253 -5.15 18.42 17.22
CA ALA A 253 -4.48 19.58 16.66
C ALA A 253 -4.69 20.84 17.52
N GLU A 254 -5.92 21.05 17.99
CA GLU A 254 -6.27 22.15 18.92
C GLU A 254 -5.56 22.01 20.27
N ALA A 255 -5.38 20.77 20.74
CA ALA A 255 -4.59 20.46 21.94
C ALA A 255 -3.07 20.58 21.73
N GLY A 256 -2.60 20.78 20.49
CA GLY A 256 -1.17 20.83 20.17
C GLY A 256 -0.45 19.48 20.32
N SER A 257 -1.18 18.37 20.34
CA SER A 257 -0.67 17.01 20.57
C SER A 257 -0.76 16.12 19.33
N LEU A 258 -1.06 16.67 18.15
CA LEU A 258 -1.28 15.91 16.93
C LEU A 258 -0.02 15.14 16.49
N ALA A 259 -0.05 13.82 16.71
CA ALA A 259 0.98 12.88 16.29
C ALA A 259 0.45 11.97 15.17
N TYR A 260 1.32 11.57 14.25
CA TYR A 260 0.89 10.76 13.11
C TYR A 260 0.54 9.34 13.56
N GLY A 261 -0.76 9.06 13.68
CA GLY A 261 -1.33 7.80 14.14
C GLY A 261 -2.17 7.04 13.09
N GLY A 262 -2.82 5.96 13.54
CA GLY A 262 -3.80 5.23 12.72
C GLY A 262 -4.99 6.11 12.32
N VAL A 263 -5.49 6.92 13.26
CA VAL A 263 -6.59 7.87 13.02
C VAL A 263 -6.18 8.97 12.04
N VAL A 264 -4.95 9.51 12.15
CA VAL A 264 -4.43 10.49 11.19
C VAL A 264 -4.28 9.88 9.80
N SER A 265 -3.80 8.63 9.68
CA SER A 265 -3.73 7.91 8.40
C SER A 265 -5.12 7.74 7.77
N ALA A 266 -6.12 7.38 8.58
CA ALA A 266 -7.52 7.30 8.17
C ALA A 266 -8.08 8.65 7.69
N PHE A 267 -7.76 9.74 8.40
CA PHE A 267 -8.14 11.10 8.03
C PHE A 267 -7.51 11.53 6.69
N VAL A 268 -6.20 11.33 6.53
CA VAL A 268 -5.47 11.63 5.28
C VAL A 268 -6.08 10.85 4.11
N PHE A 269 -6.28 9.55 4.30
CA PHE A 269 -6.84 8.68 3.28
C PHE A 269 -8.26 9.08 2.88
N SER A 270 -9.14 9.27 3.86
CA SER A 270 -10.55 9.58 3.61
C SER A 270 -10.72 10.95 2.96
N THR A 271 -9.97 11.96 3.42
CA THR A 271 -9.96 13.31 2.82
C THR A 271 -9.52 13.25 1.36
N GLU A 272 -8.41 12.58 1.07
CA GLU A 272 -7.89 12.48 -0.30
C GLU A 272 -8.91 11.81 -1.21
N LEU A 273 -9.53 10.72 -0.73
CA LEU A 273 -10.47 9.94 -1.53
C LEU A 273 -11.77 10.71 -1.75
N VAL A 274 -12.33 11.36 -0.73
CA VAL A 274 -13.49 12.25 -0.87
C VAL A 274 -13.22 13.34 -1.90
N ALA A 275 -12.08 14.04 -1.79
CA ALA A 275 -11.73 15.09 -2.73
C ALA A 275 -11.57 14.56 -4.16
N LYS A 276 -10.96 13.39 -4.33
CA LYS A 276 -10.87 12.70 -5.63
C LYS A 276 -12.25 12.38 -6.20
N TYR A 277 -13.16 11.81 -5.41
CA TYR A 277 -14.52 11.48 -5.85
C TYR A 277 -15.37 12.73 -6.11
N LEU A 278 -15.18 13.83 -5.39
CA LEU A 278 -15.88 15.09 -5.68
C LEU A 278 -15.35 15.75 -6.98
N LEU A 279 -14.07 15.53 -7.32
CA LEU A 279 -13.45 16.00 -8.54
C LEU A 279 -13.81 15.14 -9.77
N GLU A 280 -13.69 13.83 -9.64
CA GLU A 280 -13.85 12.85 -10.74
C GLU A 280 -15.25 12.23 -10.81
N GLY A 281 -15.98 12.22 -9.70
CA GLY A 281 -17.24 11.48 -9.55
C GLY A 281 -18.29 12.00 -10.52
N GLY A 282 -18.66 11.14 -11.46
CA GLY A 282 -19.79 11.33 -12.36
C GLY A 282 -21.11 11.20 -11.61
N LYS A 283 -21.88 10.14 -11.91
CA LYS A 283 -23.26 9.97 -11.43
C LYS A 283 -23.45 10.03 -9.91
N TYR A 284 -22.47 9.62 -9.10
CA TYR A 284 -22.60 9.51 -7.64
C TYR A 284 -22.06 10.70 -6.82
N LYS A 285 -21.70 11.81 -7.47
CA LYS A 285 -21.24 13.00 -6.75
C LYS A 285 -22.26 13.56 -5.76
N HIS A 286 -23.55 13.44 -6.07
CA HIS A 286 -24.64 13.87 -5.20
C HIS A 286 -24.66 13.10 -3.88
N VAL A 287 -24.37 11.79 -3.88
CA VAL A 287 -24.35 10.94 -2.68
C VAL A 287 -23.34 11.47 -1.64
N LEU A 288 -22.13 11.83 -2.06
CA LEU A 288 -21.14 12.44 -1.16
C LEU A 288 -21.58 13.83 -0.70
N ARG A 289 -22.19 14.64 -1.56
CA ARG A 289 -22.67 15.98 -1.21
C ARG A 289 -23.84 15.97 -0.22
N GLU A 290 -24.71 14.98 -0.32
CA GLU A 290 -25.85 14.81 0.60
C GLU A 290 -25.38 14.33 1.98
N ARG A 291 -24.37 13.44 2.02
CA ARG A 291 -23.81 12.92 3.27
C ARG A 291 -22.80 13.85 3.92
N LEU A 292 -22.13 14.67 3.13
CA LEU A 292 -21.20 15.70 3.60
C LEU A 292 -21.87 17.08 3.47
N SER A 293 -21.08 18.15 3.50
CA SER A 293 -21.60 19.50 3.29
C SER A 293 -21.90 19.74 1.79
N PRO A 294 -23.17 19.98 1.39
CA PRO A 294 -23.55 20.05 -0.03
C PRO A 294 -22.86 21.16 -0.83
N SER A 295 -22.45 22.22 -0.14
CA SER A 295 -21.85 23.43 -0.69
C SER A 295 -20.31 23.40 -0.71
N GLN A 296 -19.66 22.45 -0.04
CA GLN A 296 -18.21 22.46 0.07
C GLN A 296 -17.55 21.92 -1.21
N PRO A 297 -16.66 22.70 -1.85
CA PRO A 297 -15.90 22.23 -3.01
C PRO A 297 -14.77 21.29 -2.57
N TYR A 298 -14.26 20.49 -3.52
CA TYR A 298 -13.30 19.41 -3.24
C TYR A 298 -11.96 19.90 -2.65
N ASP A 299 -11.56 21.12 -2.99
CA ASP A 299 -10.32 21.76 -2.57
C ASP A 299 -10.37 22.22 -1.11
N VAL A 300 -11.57 22.46 -0.55
CA VAL A 300 -11.74 22.82 0.87
C VAL A 300 -11.33 21.65 1.77
N TYR A 301 -11.75 20.42 1.46
CA TYR A 301 -11.37 19.24 2.24
C TYR A 301 -9.84 19.05 2.29
N LEU A 302 -9.17 19.16 1.14
CA LEU A 302 -7.72 19.06 1.09
C LEU A 302 -7.04 20.24 1.78
N SER A 303 -7.54 21.46 1.59
CA SER A 303 -6.97 22.66 2.20
C SER A 303 -7.02 22.60 3.71
N GLU A 304 -8.16 22.17 4.27
CA GLU A 304 -8.35 21.96 5.70
C GLU A 304 -7.41 20.88 6.25
N ALA A 305 -7.35 19.71 5.60
CA ALA A 305 -6.45 18.65 6.03
C ALA A 305 -4.98 19.09 6.03
N ILE A 306 -4.54 19.85 5.02
CA ILE A 306 -3.17 20.39 4.99
C ILE A 306 -2.95 21.38 6.16
N GLU A 307 -3.94 22.21 6.51
CA GLU A 307 -3.86 23.15 7.65
C GLU A 307 -3.77 22.44 8.99
N ILE A 308 -4.54 21.37 9.19
CA ILE A 308 -4.51 20.57 10.41
C ILE A 308 -3.17 19.84 10.50
N LEU A 309 -2.78 19.10 9.45
CA LEU A 309 -1.59 18.24 9.46
C LEU A 309 -0.27 19.03 9.55
N ARG A 310 -0.20 20.26 9.03
CA ARG A 310 1.02 21.08 9.14
C ARG A 310 1.32 21.54 10.56
N SER A 311 0.37 21.41 11.49
CA SER A 311 0.55 21.73 12.92
C SER A 311 1.09 20.56 13.74
N GLY A 312 0.99 19.32 13.23
CA GLY A 312 1.43 18.12 13.92
C GLY A 312 2.93 17.84 13.78
N ASP A 313 3.30 16.60 14.12
CA ASP A 313 4.68 16.09 14.04
C ASP A 313 5.25 16.05 12.60
N VAL A 314 6.50 15.60 12.46
CA VAL A 314 7.20 15.51 11.17
C VAL A 314 6.46 14.62 10.16
N ASP A 315 5.88 13.51 10.61
CA ASP A 315 5.20 12.57 9.72
C ASP A 315 3.86 13.19 9.23
N CYS A 316 3.13 13.91 10.10
CA CYS A 316 1.98 14.75 9.73
C CYS A 316 2.36 15.83 8.71
N GLN A 317 3.46 16.56 8.95
CA GLN A 317 3.91 17.62 8.04
C GLN A 317 4.32 17.07 6.66
N VAL A 318 4.94 15.89 6.60
CA VAL A 318 5.22 15.20 5.34
C VAL A 318 3.92 14.92 4.58
N ARG A 319 2.87 14.43 5.25
CA ARG A 319 1.56 14.25 4.62
C ARG A 319 0.92 15.55 4.16
N ALA A 320 1.01 16.61 4.96
CA ALA A 320 0.54 17.94 4.58
C ALA A 320 1.20 18.41 3.26
N ALA A 321 2.52 18.21 3.12
CA ALA A 321 3.23 18.52 1.89
C ALA A 321 2.73 17.66 0.70
N GLU A 322 2.54 16.35 0.90
CA GLU A 322 2.02 15.48 -0.15
C GLU A 322 0.62 15.88 -0.64
N LEU A 323 -0.28 16.21 0.29
CA LEU A 323 -1.63 16.68 -0.03
C LEU A 323 -1.58 18.02 -0.79
N SER A 324 -0.73 18.97 -0.37
CA SER A 324 -0.56 20.26 -1.07
C SER A 324 -0.06 20.08 -2.50
N ARG A 325 0.92 19.18 -2.73
CA ARG A 325 1.40 18.83 -4.08
C ARG A 325 0.28 18.29 -4.96
N ARG A 326 -0.54 17.40 -4.40
CA ARG A 326 -1.62 16.71 -5.11
C ARG A 326 -2.77 17.65 -5.41
N LEU A 327 -3.15 18.51 -4.47
CA LEU A 327 -4.10 19.61 -4.69
C LEU A 327 -3.63 20.51 -5.84
N GLY A 328 -2.36 20.94 -5.83
CA GLY A 328 -1.80 21.74 -6.93
C GLY A 328 -1.86 21.01 -8.28
N THR A 329 -1.59 19.70 -8.30
CA THR A 329 -1.68 18.89 -9.53
C THR A 329 -3.13 18.85 -10.06
N TRP A 330 -4.11 18.66 -9.18
CA TRP A 330 -5.52 18.63 -9.55
C TRP A 330 -6.02 19.99 -10.03
N LEU A 331 -5.69 21.08 -9.33
CA LEU A 331 -6.01 22.45 -9.76
C LEU A 331 -5.45 22.74 -11.16
N LYS A 332 -4.20 22.36 -11.41
CA LYS A 332 -3.57 22.51 -12.74
C LYS A 332 -4.32 21.71 -13.82
N ALA A 333 -4.66 20.46 -13.54
CA ALA A 333 -5.36 19.60 -14.50
C ALA A 333 -6.76 20.14 -14.81
N TYR A 334 -7.50 20.56 -13.78
CA TYR A 334 -8.85 21.10 -13.91
C TYR A 334 -8.87 22.39 -14.74
N CYS A 335 -7.99 23.35 -14.42
CA CYS A 335 -7.87 24.60 -15.17
C CYS A 335 -7.47 24.40 -16.64
N LEU A 336 -6.73 23.33 -16.97
CA LEU A 336 -6.39 23.00 -18.37
C LEU A 336 -7.58 22.36 -19.11
N GLY A 337 -8.37 21.53 -18.43
CA GLY A 337 -9.57 20.90 -19.00
C GLY A 337 -10.62 21.92 -19.42
N GLU A 338 -10.88 22.95 -18.61
CA GLU A 338 -11.83 24.02 -18.94
C GLU A 338 -11.42 24.81 -20.19
N LYS A 339 -10.13 25.17 -20.31
CA LYS A 339 -9.59 25.90 -21.46
C LYS A 339 -9.77 25.15 -22.78
N ASN A 340 -9.75 23.81 -22.75
CA ASN A 340 -9.95 22.99 -23.93
C ASN A 340 -11.44 22.90 -24.32
N LYS A 341 -12.36 22.89 -23.35
CA LYS A 341 -13.81 22.92 -23.61
C LYS A 341 -14.25 24.26 -24.23
N GLU A 342 -13.74 25.38 -23.72
CA GLU A 342 -14.03 26.71 -24.27
C GLU A 342 -13.53 26.90 -25.72
N LYS A 343 -12.43 26.24 -26.09
CA LYS A 343 -11.92 26.25 -27.47
C LYS A 343 -12.72 25.35 -28.41
N GLY A 344 -13.26 24.23 -27.91
CA GLY A 344 -14.12 23.34 -28.69
C GLY A 344 -15.47 23.99 -29.06
N GLN A 345 -16.03 24.85 -28.20
CA GLN A 345 -17.28 25.55 -28.48
C GLN A 345 -17.15 26.81 -29.36
N LYS A 346 -15.94 27.34 -29.56
CA LYS A 346 -15.70 28.52 -30.43
C LYS A 346 -15.24 28.16 -31.85
N GLY A 347 -15.34 26.88 -32.21
CA GLY A 347 -14.96 26.35 -33.52
C GLY A 347 -16.06 26.45 -34.56
N GLU A 348 -16.73 27.60 -34.70
CA GLU A 348 -17.51 27.96 -35.90
C GLU A 348 -17.83 29.46 -35.84
N GLY A 349 -17.01 30.28 -36.50
CA GLY A 349 -17.30 31.70 -36.70
C GLY A 349 -16.38 32.67 -35.95
N LYS A 350 -15.53 33.33 -36.76
CA LYS A 350 -14.77 34.56 -36.48
C LYS A 350 -13.47 34.41 -35.67
N ARG A 351 -12.36 34.50 -36.42
CA ARG A 351 -10.99 34.84 -35.99
C ARG A 351 -10.97 36.22 -35.29
N GLY A 352 -11.46 36.31 -34.06
CA GLY A 352 -11.40 37.51 -33.22
C GLY A 352 -10.30 37.39 -32.17
N LYS A 353 -9.33 38.32 -32.25
CA LYS A 353 -8.30 38.69 -31.25
C LYS A 353 -8.07 37.70 -30.09
N ARG A 354 -6.90 37.07 -30.09
CA ARG A 354 -6.31 36.30 -28.96
C ARG A 354 -6.35 37.13 -27.67
N SER A 355 -7.41 36.99 -26.88
CA SER A 355 -7.46 37.50 -25.53
C SER A 355 -6.30 36.87 -24.75
N ARG A 356 -5.33 37.70 -24.34
CA ARG A 356 -4.26 37.34 -23.41
C ARG A 356 -4.93 36.79 -22.15
N GLY A 357 -5.01 35.46 -22.06
CA GLY A 357 -5.77 34.77 -21.03
C GLY A 357 -5.27 35.18 -19.66
N ARG A 358 -6.19 35.69 -18.83
CA ARG A 358 -5.97 35.89 -17.40
C ARG A 358 -5.51 34.55 -16.85
N ASP A 359 -4.28 34.54 -16.36
CA ASP A 359 -3.57 33.36 -15.93
C ASP A 359 -4.32 32.81 -14.71
N ARG A 360 -5.19 31.79 -14.84
CA ARG A 360 -5.78 31.03 -13.71
C ARG A 360 -4.71 30.17 -12.98
N THR A 361 -3.46 30.64 -12.95
CA THR A 361 -2.32 30.04 -12.23
C THR A 361 -2.13 30.47 -10.76
N PRO A 362 -2.85 31.45 -10.16
CA PRO A 362 -2.63 31.85 -8.77
C PRO A 362 -2.75 30.72 -7.77
N ASP A 363 -3.79 29.88 -7.88
CA ASP A 363 -4.04 28.82 -6.90
C ASP A 363 -3.03 27.68 -7.00
N PHE A 364 -2.65 27.30 -8.22
CA PHE A 364 -1.54 26.37 -8.43
C PHE A 364 -0.21 26.93 -7.89
N LYS A 365 0.09 28.21 -8.14
CA LYS A 365 1.31 28.86 -7.62
C LYS A 365 1.28 28.94 -6.09
N ARG A 366 0.11 29.21 -5.51
CA ARG A 366 -0.13 29.22 -4.06
C ARG A 366 0.17 27.86 -3.45
N GLU A 367 -0.39 26.79 -4.01
CA GLU A 367 -0.15 25.44 -3.48
C GLU A 367 1.30 24.97 -3.69
N LYS A 368 1.93 25.32 -4.82
CA LYS A 368 3.38 25.08 -5.00
C LYS A 368 4.23 25.81 -3.95
N HIS A 369 3.83 27.03 -3.60
CA HIS A 369 4.50 27.82 -2.56
C HIS A 369 4.26 27.20 -1.18
N ARG A 370 3.02 26.84 -0.84
CA ARG A 370 2.64 26.18 0.41
C ARG A 370 3.37 24.85 0.61
N PHE A 371 3.43 24.00 -0.42
CA PHE A 371 4.26 22.79 -0.44
C PHE A 371 5.72 23.10 -0.07
N SER A 372 6.29 24.14 -0.68
CA SER A 372 7.68 24.52 -0.41
C SER A 372 7.86 25.08 1.01
N GLN A 373 6.90 25.84 1.53
CA GLN A 373 6.92 26.34 2.91
C GLN A 373 6.85 25.21 3.94
N ILE A 374 5.96 24.23 3.76
CA ILE A 374 5.83 23.08 4.65
C ILE A 374 7.13 22.29 4.67
N LEU A 375 7.70 22.00 3.49
CA LEU A 375 9.00 21.32 3.41
C LEU A 375 10.09 22.16 4.10
N ASN A 376 10.17 23.45 3.83
CA ASN A 376 11.16 24.30 4.48
C ASN A 376 11.03 24.24 6.00
N ARG A 377 9.81 24.21 6.56
CA ARG A 377 9.58 24.07 8.00
C ARG A 377 10.12 22.75 8.56
N ILE A 378 9.85 21.62 7.89
CA ILE A 378 10.40 20.30 8.27
C ILE A 378 11.94 20.34 8.33
N PHE A 379 12.56 21.13 7.44
CA PHE A 379 14.02 21.19 7.26
C PHE A 379 14.67 22.50 7.77
N GLN A 380 13.94 23.32 8.54
CA GLN A 380 14.44 24.59 9.10
C GLN A 380 15.16 24.43 10.44
N THR A 381 15.27 23.21 10.97
CA THR A 381 16.14 22.82 12.09
C THR A 381 17.58 22.46 11.60
N PRO A 382 18.63 22.59 12.43
CA PRO A 382 19.87 23.35 12.14
C PRO A 382 20.82 22.77 11.08
N HIS A 383 21.93 23.49 10.85
CA HIS A 383 23.12 23.16 10.05
C HIS A 383 23.51 21.66 10.00
N GLU A 384 23.21 20.90 11.05
CA GLU A 384 23.36 19.44 11.15
C GLU A 384 22.60 18.65 10.08
N LEU A 385 21.43 19.10 9.63
CA LEU A 385 20.67 18.42 8.57
C LEU A 385 21.33 18.61 7.19
N ARG A 386 21.87 19.81 6.91
CA ARG A 386 22.67 20.05 5.70
C ARG A 386 23.96 19.23 5.72
N PHE A 387 24.60 19.16 6.88
CA PHE A 387 25.81 18.35 7.07
C PHE A 387 25.51 16.85 6.89
N LYS A 388 24.48 16.32 7.58
CA LYS A 388 24.02 14.92 7.43
C LYS A 388 23.57 14.61 6.01
N MET A 389 22.93 15.52 5.29
CA MET A 389 22.56 15.32 3.88
C MET A 389 23.79 15.21 2.96
N ASN A 390 24.83 16.01 3.17
CA ASN A 390 26.07 15.93 2.39
C ASN A 390 26.89 14.68 2.76
N THR A 391 27.06 14.39 4.05
CA THR A 391 27.77 13.19 4.50
C THR A 391 27.02 11.90 4.14
N ASN A 392 25.69 11.89 4.17
CA ASN A 392 24.92 10.74 3.72
C ASN A 392 25.03 10.60 2.21
N ARG A 393 24.94 11.67 1.41
CA ARG A 393 25.16 11.56 -0.04
C ARG A 393 26.53 10.95 -0.37
N GLU A 394 27.59 11.37 0.31
CA GLU A 394 28.93 10.83 0.15
C GLU A 394 29.07 9.41 0.68
N GLY A 395 28.53 9.12 1.87
CA GLY A 395 28.52 7.78 2.48
C GLY A 395 27.78 6.77 1.62
N TRP A 396 26.63 7.16 1.07
CA TRP A 396 25.85 6.32 0.15
C TRP A 396 26.62 6.08 -1.14
N GLN A 397 27.32 7.09 -1.67
CA GLN A 397 28.20 6.91 -2.83
C GLN A 397 29.44 6.06 -2.52
N LYS A 398 29.98 6.11 -1.29
CA LYS A 398 31.12 5.30 -0.85
C LYS A 398 30.71 3.84 -0.65
N ASP A 399 29.60 3.56 0.03
CA ASP A 399 29.04 2.22 0.19
C ASP A 399 28.75 1.57 -1.16
N LEU A 400 28.25 2.35 -2.13
CA LEU A 400 28.04 1.89 -3.50
C LEU A 400 29.35 1.53 -4.21
N ARG A 401 30.41 2.34 -4.05
CA ARG A 401 31.73 2.07 -4.65
C ARG A 401 32.40 0.87 -4.01
N HIS A 402 32.36 0.77 -2.68
CA HIS A 402 32.95 -0.35 -1.94
C HIS A 402 32.27 -1.67 -2.32
N LYS A 403 30.94 -1.71 -2.36
CA LYS A 403 30.22 -2.93 -2.78
C LYS A 403 30.35 -3.25 -4.26
N ARG A 404 30.54 -2.25 -5.13
CA ARG A 404 30.87 -2.49 -6.54
C ARG A 404 32.23 -3.20 -6.64
N ASN A 405 33.17 -2.86 -5.77
CA ASN A 405 34.48 -3.50 -5.71
C ASN A 405 34.39 -4.91 -5.10
N GLU A 406 33.65 -5.12 -3.99
CA GLU A 406 33.42 -6.47 -3.43
C GLU A 406 32.67 -7.39 -4.42
N SER A 407 31.68 -6.86 -5.14
CA SER A 407 30.95 -7.62 -6.16
C SER A 407 31.82 -7.91 -7.39
N ARG A 408 32.89 -7.13 -7.63
CA ARG A 408 33.89 -7.40 -8.66
C ARG A 408 34.91 -8.44 -8.19
N GLU A 409 35.34 -8.38 -6.93
CA GLU A 409 36.25 -9.38 -6.34
C GLU A 409 35.60 -10.77 -6.27
N LEU A 410 34.31 -10.86 -5.95
CA LEU A 410 33.56 -12.13 -6.00
C LEU A 410 33.36 -12.69 -7.43
N VAL A 411 33.69 -11.90 -8.47
CA VAL A 411 33.63 -12.31 -9.89
C VAL A 411 35.04 -12.44 -10.49
N LEU A 412 36.10 -12.04 -9.77
CA LEU A 412 37.50 -12.19 -10.18
C LEU A 412 38.10 -13.49 -9.62
N VAL A 413 37.45 -14.63 -9.90
CA VAL A 413 38.21 -15.87 -10.09
C VAL A 413 38.84 -15.73 -11.47
N PRO A 414 40.17 -15.84 -11.63
CA PRO A 414 40.81 -15.65 -12.92
C PRO A 414 40.35 -16.79 -13.85
N LEU A 415 39.49 -16.44 -14.80
CA LEU A 415 39.34 -17.22 -16.04
C LEU A 415 40.69 -17.11 -16.76
N SER A 416 41.51 -18.15 -16.61
CA SER A 416 42.72 -18.34 -17.39
C SER A 416 42.41 -18.12 -18.86
N ARG A 417 43.22 -17.27 -19.49
CA ARG A 417 43.22 -17.02 -20.93
C ARG A 417 43.62 -18.31 -21.64
N GLU A 418 42.63 -19.09 -22.06
CA GLU A 418 42.80 -20.03 -23.16
C GLU A 418 41.73 -19.80 -24.23
N ALA A 419 42.25 -19.55 -25.43
CA ALA A 419 41.69 -19.58 -26.77
C ALA A 419 40.15 -19.65 -26.98
N GLY A 420 39.64 -18.68 -27.75
CA GLY A 420 38.49 -18.87 -28.64
C GLY A 420 37.12 -18.69 -28.01
N VAL A 421 36.69 -17.44 -27.77
CA VAL A 421 35.29 -17.16 -27.40
C VAL A 421 34.41 -17.26 -28.65
N THR A 422 33.89 -18.46 -28.90
CA THR A 422 32.59 -18.61 -29.56
C THR A 422 31.53 -17.93 -28.68
N HIS A 423 30.53 -17.29 -29.29
CA HIS A 423 29.37 -16.74 -28.59
C HIS A 423 28.68 -17.83 -27.75
N ASP A 424 29.07 -17.95 -26.48
CA ASP A 424 28.45 -18.87 -25.56
C ASP A 424 27.00 -18.48 -25.37
N LYS A 425 26.15 -19.44 -25.73
CA LYS A 425 24.71 -19.41 -25.56
C LYS A 425 24.42 -19.01 -24.12
N VAL A 426 23.61 -17.95 -23.96
CA VAL A 426 22.99 -17.60 -22.68
C VAL A 426 22.51 -18.91 -22.03
N PRO A 427 22.96 -19.26 -20.81
CA PRO A 427 22.58 -20.52 -20.19
C PRO A 427 21.06 -20.62 -20.18
N PRO A 428 20.48 -21.77 -20.58
CA PRO A 428 19.05 -21.94 -20.66
C PRO A 428 18.43 -21.57 -19.30
N PRO A 429 17.30 -20.84 -19.28
CA PRO A 429 16.68 -20.43 -18.03
C PRO A 429 16.45 -21.66 -17.14
N GLU A 430 16.94 -21.60 -15.90
CA GLU A 430 16.75 -22.67 -14.90
C GLU A 430 15.27 -23.09 -14.89
N ARG A 431 14.99 -24.31 -15.34
CA ARG A 431 13.65 -24.90 -15.30
C ARG A 431 13.19 -24.98 -13.84
N ARG A 432 11.99 -24.48 -13.55
CA ARG A 432 11.44 -24.42 -12.19
C ARG A 432 10.30 -25.43 -12.06
N THR A 433 10.40 -26.40 -11.15
CA THR A 433 9.35 -27.40 -10.95
C THR A 433 8.37 -26.98 -9.85
N CYS A 434 7.07 -27.02 -10.13
CA CYS A 434 6.03 -26.85 -9.11
C CYS A 434 5.96 -28.10 -8.24
N ARG A 435 6.18 -27.98 -6.92
CA ARG A 435 6.15 -29.13 -6.00
C ARG A 435 4.77 -29.75 -5.76
N THR A 436 3.70 -29.12 -6.23
CA THR A 436 2.33 -29.62 -6.04
C THR A 436 1.90 -30.56 -7.17
N CYS A 437 2.49 -30.42 -8.35
CA CYS A 437 2.07 -31.15 -9.55
C CYS A 437 3.24 -31.57 -10.47
N ASP A 438 4.47 -31.36 -10.01
CA ASP A 438 5.74 -31.63 -10.70
C ASP A 438 5.91 -31.01 -12.10
N VAL A 439 5.06 -30.04 -12.49
CA VAL A 439 5.17 -29.33 -13.77
C VAL A 439 6.37 -28.38 -13.74
N THR A 440 7.24 -28.46 -14.75
CA THR A 440 8.35 -27.52 -14.96
C THR A 440 7.94 -26.30 -15.78
N PHE A 441 8.38 -25.12 -15.34
CA PHE A 441 8.10 -23.83 -15.96
C PHE A 441 9.36 -23.16 -16.50
N PRO A 442 9.27 -22.49 -17.66
CA PRO A 442 10.41 -21.76 -18.25
C PRO A 442 10.66 -20.42 -17.58
N SER A 443 9.71 -19.88 -16.78
CA SER A 443 9.89 -18.64 -16.04
C SER A 443 9.16 -18.61 -14.69
N ARG A 444 9.57 -17.69 -13.80
CA ARG A 444 8.85 -17.42 -12.53
C ARG A 444 7.43 -16.91 -12.76
N ARG A 445 7.19 -16.20 -13.87
CA ARG A 445 5.87 -15.70 -14.24
C ARG A 445 4.94 -16.87 -14.55
N ASP A 446 5.39 -17.83 -15.36
CA ASP A 446 4.58 -18.98 -15.76
C ASP A 446 4.27 -19.88 -14.56
N MET A 447 5.27 -20.09 -13.69
CA MET A 447 5.08 -20.79 -12.43
C MET A 447 4.03 -20.08 -11.54
N PHE A 448 4.07 -18.75 -11.45
CA PHE A 448 3.11 -17.99 -10.67
C PHE A 448 1.69 -18.07 -11.25
N ILE A 449 1.54 -17.93 -12.57
CA ILE A 449 0.25 -18.09 -13.27
C ILE A 449 -0.32 -19.49 -13.00
N HIS A 450 0.51 -20.52 -13.09
CA HIS A 450 0.10 -21.90 -12.82
C HIS A 450 -0.35 -22.11 -11.36
N PHE A 451 0.36 -21.54 -10.39
CA PHE A 451 -0.06 -21.61 -8.99
C PHE A 451 -1.45 -21.00 -8.74
N GLN A 452 -1.78 -19.90 -9.43
CA GLN A 452 -3.12 -19.31 -9.34
C GLN A 452 -4.17 -20.25 -9.96
N TYR A 453 -3.86 -20.85 -11.11
CA TYR A 453 -4.75 -21.81 -11.77
C TYR A 453 -5.09 -23.00 -10.86
N LEU A 454 -4.09 -23.58 -10.17
CA LEU A 454 -4.31 -24.66 -9.22
C LEU A 454 -5.22 -24.26 -8.06
N LYS A 455 -5.13 -23.01 -7.57
CA LYS A 455 -6.02 -22.50 -6.49
C LYS A 455 -7.49 -22.57 -6.90
N HIS A 456 -7.82 -22.18 -8.13
CA HIS A 456 -9.21 -22.18 -8.62
C HIS A 456 -9.76 -23.59 -8.87
N ARG A 457 -8.91 -24.60 -9.12
CA ARG A 457 -9.33 -26.01 -9.27
C ARG A 457 -9.34 -26.79 -7.96
N CYS A 458 -8.34 -26.64 -7.11
CA CYS A 458 -8.26 -27.35 -5.82
C CYS A 458 -9.21 -26.76 -4.77
N GLY A 459 -9.56 -25.48 -4.85
CA GLY A 459 -10.60 -24.87 -4.01
C GLY A 459 -12.04 -25.28 -4.37
N LYS A 460 -12.22 -26.08 -5.43
CA LYS A 460 -13.50 -26.68 -5.84
C LYS A 460 -13.52 -28.20 -5.65
N GLN A 461 -12.77 -28.74 -4.69
CA GLN A 461 -13.14 -30.09 -4.22
C GLN A 461 -14.52 -29.98 -3.57
N PRO A 462 -15.52 -30.80 -3.97
CA PRO A 462 -16.77 -30.86 -3.25
C PRO A 462 -16.44 -31.23 -1.81
N THR A 463 -16.81 -30.37 -0.86
CA THR A 463 -16.84 -30.77 0.55
C THR A 463 -17.61 -32.09 0.61
N PRO A 464 -17.03 -33.18 1.16
CA PRO A 464 -17.82 -34.38 1.40
C PRO A 464 -18.96 -33.96 2.33
N GLN A 465 -20.20 -34.15 1.84
CA GLN A 465 -21.41 -33.94 2.62
C GLN A 465 -21.27 -34.70 3.95
N SER A 466 -21.01 -33.96 5.01
CA SER A 466 -21.07 -34.45 6.38
C SER A 466 -21.66 -33.33 7.23
N ASN A 467 -22.96 -33.12 7.03
CA ASN A 467 -23.80 -32.50 8.04
C ASN A 467 -24.97 -33.47 8.31
N PRO A 468 -24.91 -34.29 9.38
CA PRO A 468 -25.96 -35.25 9.69
C PRO A 468 -27.21 -34.62 10.31
N TRP A 469 -27.36 -33.29 10.28
CA TRP A 469 -28.48 -32.57 10.91
C TRP A 469 -29.36 -31.76 9.94
N ARG A 470 -29.48 -32.20 8.69
CA ARG A 470 -30.59 -31.77 7.83
C ARG A 470 -31.37 -33.00 7.38
N GLN A 471 -32.37 -33.38 8.18
CA GLN A 471 -33.47 -34.17 7.64
C GLN A 471 -34.30 -33.27 6.70
N PRO A 472 -34.75 -33.79 5.55
CA PRO A 472 -35.72 -33.10 4.73
C PRO A 472 -37.06 -33.06 5.48
N VAL A 473 -37.59 -31.86 5.68
CA VAL A 473 -38.99 -31.68 6.07
C VAL A 473 -39.83 -32.15 4.89
N GLU A 474 -40.56 -33.24 5.07
CA GLU A 474 -41.60 -33.69 4.14
C GLU A 474 -42.63 -32.57 4.00
N ILE A 475 -42.76 -32.04 2.79
CA ILE A 475 -43.85 -31.15 2.42
C ILE A 475 -45.09 -32.04 2.30
N GLY A 476 -45.96 -31.97 3.32
CA GLY A 476 -47.29 -32.57 3.29
C GLY A 476 -48.18 -31.94 2.22
N PRO A 477 -49.28 -32.62 1.85
CA PRO A 477 -50.05 -32.30 0.65
C PRO A 477 -50.82 -30.99 0.77
N THR A 478 -50.86 -30.30 -0.36
CA THR A 478 -51.62 -29.10 -0.71
C THR A 478 -53.06 -29.17 -0.22
N ILE A 479 -53.45 -28.23 0.66
CA ILE A 479 -54.85 -27.99 1.02
C ILE A 479 -55.41 -26.96 0.05
N GLU A 480 -56.50 -27.33 -0.64
CA GLU A 480 -57.27 -26.50 -1.56
C GLU A 480 -57.86 -25.23 -0.88
N PRO A 481 -58.07 -24.14 -1.63
CA PRO A 481 -58.70 -22.94 -1.10
C PRO A 481 -60.21 -23.13 -0.97
N ARG A 482 -60.71 -23.19 0.27
CA ARG A 482 -62.14 -23.00 0.56
C ARG A 482 -62.50 -21.52 0.44
N ALA A 483 -63.45 -21.25 -0.46
CA ALA A 483 -64.22 -20.02 -0.51
C ALA A 483 -64.85 -19.74 0.86
N LEU A 484 -64.78 -18.48 1.30
CA LEU A 484 -65.59 -17.99 2.41
C LEU A 484 -66.28 -16.69 2.02
N GLU A 485 -67.59 -16.87 1.99
CA GLU A 485 -68.71 -15.97 1.83
C GLU A 485 -68.61 -14.68 2.64
N ALA A 486 -69.25 -13.66 2.07
CA ALA A 486 -69.60 -12.41 2.71
C ALA A 486 -70.66 -12.58 3.80
N ARG A 487 -70.60 -11.67 4.81
CA ARG A 487 -71.69 -10.95 5.54
C ARG A 487 -71.40 -10.82 7.05
N PRO A 488 -72.03 -9.87 7.78
CA PRO A 488 -73.13 -8.95 7.41
C PRO A 488 -72.69 -7.58 6.89
#